data_AF-A0A359E990-F1
#
_entry.id   AF-A0A359E990-F1
#
_cell.length_a   1.000
_cell.length_b   1.000
_cell.length_c   1.000
_cell.angle_alpha   90.00
_cell.angle_beta   90.00
_cell.angle_gamma   90.00
#
_symmetry.space_group_name_H-M   'P 1'
#
loop_
_entity.id
_entity.type
_entity.pdbx_description
1 polymer ?
#
loop_
_entity_poly.entity_id
_entity_poly.type
_entity_poly.pdbx_seq_one_letter_code
_entity_poly.pdbx_strand_id
1 'polypeptide(L)'
;GLLQYPNFLETVTQIIPMYALRAVGGTLFIIGAAIGSYNIYKTSRQGSLEAAEVDEAQAIINPAEGHKESWHRRLESRPLQMTALVLVVILIGGVVEYVPTALVKSNVPTIASVKPYTPLEIEGRDIYIAEGCNNCHSQMIRPFRSETERYGEYSKAGEFVYDHPFLWGSKRTGPDLHRIGGKYPDSWHVRHMYDPTSTSPGSIMPAYTWLFTQDMDKETIPNRISALRSVGVPYVEGYEDIAIRDMEAQAEAITQGLKENGFDQIDGIQITSDKEIIAIIAYMQRLGIDIKGEENPWEALPSSDRIQANFKPQQED
;
A
#
# COMPACT_ATOMS: atom_id res chain seq x y z
N GLY A 1 -15.75 11.48 -26.10
CA GLY A 1 -14.80 12.59 -26.12
C GLY A 1 -13.48 12.05 -25.64
N LEU A 2 -12.38 12.32 -26.33
CA LEU A 2 -11.06 11.85 -25.94
C LEU A 2 -10.53 12.71 -24.78
N LEU A 3 -9.72 12.12 -23.90
CA LEU A 3 -9.07 12.85 -22.81
C LEU A 3 -8.12 13.91 -23.38
N GLN A 4 -8.07 15.09 -22.76
CA GLN A 4 -7.13 16.16 -23.15
C GLN A 4 -5.66 15.74 -23.00
N TYR A 5 -5.36 14.91 -21.99
CA TYR A 5 -4.04 14.32 -21.75
C TYR A 5 -4.17 12.80 -21.64
N PRO A 6 -4.19 12.06 -22.77
CA PRO A 6 -4.34 10.61 -22.74
C PRO A 6 -3.11 9.94 -22.11
N ASN A 7 -1.91 10.49 -22.30
CA ASN A 7 -0.68 9.97 -21.69
C ASN A 7 -0.54 10.50 -20.25
N PHE A 8 -0.32 9.59 -19.30
CA PHE A 8 -0.12 9.94 -17.89
C PHE A 8 1.18 10.74 -17.65
N LEU A 9 2.26 10.41 -18.38
CA LEU A 9 3.57 11.06 -18.21
C LEU A 9 3.54 12.56 -18.54
N GLU A 10 2.71 12.96 -19.50
CA GLU A 10 2.57 14.37 -19.85
C GLU A 10 2.01 15.17 -18.66
N THR A 11 1.07 14.60 -17.91
CA THR A 11 0.54 15.27 -16.71
C THR A 11 1.61 15.40 -15.62
N VAL A 12 2.42 14.36 -15.42
CA VAL A 12 3.47 14.35 -14.38
C VAL A 12 4.59 15.33 -14.68
N THR A 13 5.04 15.41 -15.93
CA THR A 13 6.13 16.31 -16.31
C THR A 13 5.75 17.78 -16.15
N GLN A 14 4.48 18.13 -16.37
CA GLN A 14 3.99 19.51 -16.19
C GLN A 14 3.92 19.96 -14.73
N ILE A 15 3.83 19.04 -13.77
CA ILE A 15 3.73 19.36 -12.35
C ILE A 15 5.08 19.34 -11.61
N ILE A 16 6.18 18.97 -12.27
CA ILE A 16 7.54 18.98 -11.69
C ILE A 16 7.90 20.33 -11.03
N PRO A 17 7.60 21.51 -11.63
CA PRO A 17 7.89 22.79 -10.98
C PRO A 17 7.20 22.96 -9.62
N MET A 18 6.00 22.39 -9.44
CA MET A 18 5.30 22.44 -8.16
C MET A 18 5.98 21.58 -7.10
N TYR A 19 6.59 20.45 -7.48
CA TYR A 19 7.39 19.64 -6.57
C TYR A 19 8.63 20.38 -6.09
N ALA A 20 9.31 21.10 -6.98
CA ALA A 20 10.45 21.94 -6.63
C ALA A 20 10.06 23.05 -5.63
N LEU A 21 8.94 23.74 -5.89
CA LEU A 21 8.45 24.78 -4.97
C LEU A 21 8.14 24.21 -3.58
N ARG A 22 7.52 23.02 -3.52
CA ARG A 22 7.26 22.32 -2.25
C ARG A 22 8.55 21.95 -1.53
N ALA A 23 9.57 21.48 -2.24
CA ALA A 23 10.87 21.15 -1.65
C ALA A 23 11.55 22.38 -1.04
N VAL A 24 11.49 23.53 -1.72
CA VAL A 24 12.00 24.80 -1.18
C VAL A 24 11.24 25.20 0.09
N GLY A 25 9.90 25.16 0.06
CA GLY A 25 9.07 25.47 1.23
C GLY A 25 9.34 24.56 2.43
N GLY A 26 9.45 23.25 2.19
CA GLY A 26 9.80 22.27 3.23
C GLY A 26 11.19 22.49 3.81
N THR A 27 12.17 22.84 2.96
CA THR A 27 13.53 23.17 3.41
C THR A 27 13.54 24.39 4.33
N LEU A 28 12.82 25.46 3.95
CA LEU A 28 12.68 26.66 4.79
C LEU A 28 12.04 26.33 6.15
N PHE A 29 11.01 25.47 6.17
CA PHE A 29 10.37 25.02 7.40
C PHE A 29 11.34 24.26 8.31
N ILE A 30 12.09 23.29 7.77
CA ILE A 30 13.06 22.49 8.54
C ILE A 30 14.17 23.38 9.12
N ILE A 31 14.69 24.32 8.32
CA ILE A 31 15.68 25.30 8.79
C ILE A 31 15.11 26.15 9.93
N GLY A 32 13.88 26.65 9.78
CA GLY A 32 13.19 27.42 10.82
C GLY A 32 13.01 26.63 12.11
N ALA A 33 12.59 25.36 12.01
CA ALA A 33 12.42 24.46 13.16
C ALA A 33 13.76 24.16 13.86
N ALA A 34 14.84 23.97 13.09
CA ALA A 34 16.19 23.77 13.63
C ALA A 34 16.70 25.01 14.37
N ILE A 35 16.50 26.21 13.81
CA ILE A 35 16.84 27.48 14.47
C ILE A 35 16.02 27.66 15.75
N GLY A 36 14.70 27.39 15.69
CA GLY A 36 13.83 27.46 16.86
C GLY A 36 14.26 26.51 17.99
N SER A 37 14.59 25.27 17.63
CA SER A 37 15.09 24.26 18.57
C SER A 37 16.43 24.68 19.19
N TYR A 38 17.35 25.22 18.37
CA TYR A 38 18.62 25.75 18.85
C TYR A 38 18.44 26.93 19.81
N ASN A 39 17.52 27.85 19.50
CA ASN A 39 17.21 28.98 20.36
C ASN A 39 16.63 28.52 21.70
N ILE A 40 15.66 27.60 21.70
CA ILE A 40 15.11 27.02 22.93
C ILE A 40 16.23 26.36 23.74
N TYR A 41 17.06 25.53 23.12
CA TYR A 41 18.18 24.88 23.80
C TYR A 41 19.16 25.88 24.43
N LYS A 42 19.55 26.91 23.67
CA LYS A 42 20.46 27.95 24.15
C LYS A 42 19.84 28.72 25.31
N THR A 43 18.57 29.10 25.21
CA THR A 43 17.82 29.78 26.29
C THR A 43 17.73 28.91 27.53
N SER A 44 17.38 27.63 27.41
CA SER A 44 17.33 26.69 28.53
C SER A 44 18.69 26.46 29.19
N ARG A 45 19.80 26.50 28.43
CA ARG A 45 21.17 26.40 28.98
C ARG A 45 21.67 27.66 29.65
N GLN A 46 21.18 28.82 29.22
CA GLN A 46 21.57 30.13 29.78
C GLN A 46 20.68 30.53 30.97
N GLY A 47 19.51 29.92 31.12
CA GLY A 47 18.65 30.10 32.28
C GLY A 47 19.29 29.46 33.52
N SER A 48 19.38 30.24 34.61
CA SER A 48 19.52 29.68 35.95
C SER A 48 18.14 29.30 36.47
N LEU A 49 18.02 28.12 37.06
CA LEU A 49 16.84 27.75 37.84
C LEU A 49 16.90 28.51 39.16
N GLU A 50 16.20 29.64 39.24
CA GLU A 50 15.92 30.32 40.51
C GLU A 50 15.01 29.39 41.34
N ALA A 51 15.57 28.79 42.40
CA ALA A 51 14.84 27.84 43.25
C ALA A 51 13.76 28.50 44.11
N ALA A 52 13.81 29.83 44.25
CA ALA A 52 12.86 30.62 45.02
C ALA A 52 12.76 32.03 44.42
N GLU A 53 11.88 32.22 43.43
CA GLU A 53 11.33 33.55 43.18
C GLU A 53 10.38 33.91 44.33
N VAL A 54 10.46 35.16 44.81
CA VAL A 54 9.44 35.70 45.71
C VAL A 54 8.19 35.90 44.86
N ASP A 55 7.31 34.91 44.90
CA ASP A 55 6.07 34.88 44.13
C ASP A 55 5.15 35.99 44.65
N GLU A 56 5.24 37.19 44.08
CA GLU A 56 4.18 38.18 44.19
C GLU A 56 3.05 37.73 43.26
N ALA A 57 2.28 36.74 43.72
CA ALA A 57 1.01 36.43 43.12
C ALA A 57 0.23 37.74 43.02
N GLN A 58 -0.16 38.14 41.80
CA GLN A 58 -1.11 39.24 41.64
C GLN A 58 -2.24 39.00 42.64
N ALA A 59 -2.58 40.04 43.40
CA ALA A 59 -3.62 39.95 44.42
C ALA A 59 -4.78 39.15 43.84
N ILE A 60 -5.17 38.06 44.51
CA ILE A 60 -6.26 37.19 44.03
C ILE A 60 -7.47 38.11 43.89
N ILE A 61 -7.69 38.58 42.66
CA ILE A 61 -8.93 39.24 42.31
C ILE A 61 -9.90 38.08 42.35
N ASN A 62 -10.61 37.90 43.46
CA ASN A 62 -11.79 37.07 43.46
C ASN A 62 -12.60 37.59 42.27
N PRO A 63 -12.85 36.80 41.21
CA PRO A 63 -13.82 37.19 40.20
C PRO A 63 -15.20 37.02 40.86
N ALA A 64 -15.45 37.82 41.90
CA ALA A 64 -16.70 37.86 42.61
C ALA A 64 -17.62 38.78 41.80
N GLU A 65 -18.80 38.23 41.50
CA GLU A 65 -20.03 38.98 41.27
C GLU A 65 -20.14 39.75 39.94
N GLY A 66 -20.35 39.02 38.84
CA GLY A 66 -20.91 39.66 37.64
C GLY A 66 -20.97 38.81 36.38
N HIS A 67 -20.03 37.88 36.20
CA HIS A 67 -20.04 36.99 35.04
C HIS A 67 -20.60 35.63 35.44
N LYS A 68 -21.76 35.26 34.86
CA LYS A 68 -22.24 33.87 34.92
C LYS A 68 -21.15 32.99 34.32
N GLU A 69 -20.45 32.23 35.16
CA GLU A 69 -19.47 31.27 34.67
C GLU A 69 -20.14 30.37 33.63
N SER A 70 -19.64 30.44 32.40
CA SER A 70 -20.15 29.60 31.33
C SER A 70 -19.82 28.15 31.64
N TRP A 71 -20.70 27.25 31.23
CA TRP A 71 -20.61 25.82 31.53
C TRP A 71 -19.28 25.19 31.09
N HIS A 72 -18.66 25.70 30.02
CA HIS A 72 -17.37 25.22 29.51
C HIS A 72 -16.19 25.51 30.47
N ARG A 73 -16.23 26.59 31.26
CA ARG A 73 -15.15 26.93 32.20
C ARG A 73 -15.00 25.91 33.33
N ARG A 74 -16.10 25.24 33.71
CA ARG A 74 -16.08 24.13 34.67
C ARG A 74 -15.45 22.86 34.10
N LEU A 75 -15.49 22.71 32.77
CA LEU A 75 -14.86 21.62 32.03
C LEU A 75 -13.35 21.88 31.88
N GLU A 76 -13.01 23.08 31.41
CA GLU A 76 -11.64 23.52 31.13
C GLU A 76 -10.77 23.63 32.38
N SER A 77 -11.38 23.96 33.53
CA SER A 77 -10.68 24.04 34.82
C SER A 77 -10.29 22.68 35.41
N ARG A 78 -10.79 21.57 34.84
CA ARG A 78 -10.53 20.21 35.34
C ARG A 78 -9.89 19.35 34.25
N PRO A 79 -8.55 19.35 34.14
CA PRO A 79 -7.85 18.71 33.02
C PRO A 79 -8.19 17.21 32.89
N LEU A 80 -8.29 16.47 33.98
CA LEU A 80 -8.66 15.04 33.94
C LEU A 80 -10.08 14.81 33.40
N GLN A 81 -11.04 15.67 33.75
CA GLN A 81 -12.41 15.55 33.24
C GLN A 81 -12.46 15.89 31.75
N MET A 82 -11.76 16.94 31.32
CA MET A 82 -11.65 17.32 29.92
C MET A 82 -11.00 16.21 29.08
N THR A 83 -9.87 15.65 29.54
CA THR A 83 -9.19 14.53 28.86
C THR A 83 -10.10 13.31 28.73
N ALA A 84 -10.82 12.94 29.79
CA ALA A 84 -11.75 11.81 29.75
C ALA A 84 -12.88 12.02 28.73
N LEU A 85 -13.46 13.23 28.68
CA LEU A 85 -14.52 13.54 27.73
C LEU A 85 -14.02 13.57 26.29
N VAL A 86 -12.84 14.13 26.03
CA VAL A 86 -12.23 14.11 24.70
C VAL A 86 -11.96 12.69 24.24
N LEU A 87 -11.44 11.83 25.13
CA LEU A 87 -11.24 10.41 24.82
C LEU A 87 -12.55 9.72 24.43
N VAL A 88 -13.63 9.94 25.20
CA VAL A 88 -14.95 9.39 24.88
C VAL A 88 -15.42 9.84 23.49
N VAL A 89 -15.29 11.12 23.17
CA VAL A 89 -15.71 11.66 21.86
C VAL A 89 -14.90 11.04 20.71
N ILE A 90 -13.58 10.89 20.88
CA ILE A 90 -12.72 10.24 19.87
C ILE A 90 -13.12 8.77 19.68
N LEU A 91 -13.37 8.05 20.78
CA LEU A 91 -13.78 6.64 20.72
C LEU A 91 -15.14 6.47 20.03
N ILE A 92 -16.08 7.39 20.22
CA ILE A 92 -17.37 7.35 19.52
C ILE A 92 -17.15 7.43 18.00
N GLY A 93 -16.30 8.34 17.51
CA GLY A 93 -15.97 8.43 16.09
C GLY A 93 -15.38 7.13 15.56
N GLY A 94 -14.39 6.58 16.27
CA GLY A 94 -13.77 5.30 15.89
C GLY A 94 -14.76 4.14 15.86
N VAL A 95 -15.67 4.04 16.84
CA VAL A 95 -16.70 3.00 16.88
C VAL A 95 -17.66 3.14 15.71
N VAL A 96 -18.16 4.35 15.43
CA VAL A 96 -19.15 4.59 14.37
C VAL A 96 -18.57 4.30 12.98
N GLU A 97 -17.29 4.62 12.74
CA GLU A 97 -16.65 4.39 11.43
C GLU A 97 -16.20 2.94 11.23
N TYR A 98 -15.59 2.32 12.26
CA TYR A 98 -14.95 1.00 12.13
C TYR A 98 -15.94 -0.17 12.33
N VAL A 99 -16.75 -0.12 13.40
CA VAL A 99 -17.54 -1.29 13.85
C VAL A 99 -18.55 -1.76 12.80
N PRO A 100 -19.32 -0.88 12.11
CA PRO A 100 -20.25 -1.34 11.08
C PRO A 100 -19.54 -2.05 9.92
N THR A 101 -18.37 -1.56 9.52
CA THR A 101 -17.59 -2.16 8.42
C THR A 101 -16.99 -3.50 8.82
N ALA A 102 -16.50 -3.63 10.06
CA ALA A 102 -15.87 -4.85 10.56
C ALA A 102 -16.86 -5.99 10.86
N LEU A 103 -18.08 -5.67 11.32
CA LEU A 103 -19.04 -6.68 11.78
C LEU A 103 -20.12 -7.05 10.73
N VAL A 104 -20.48 -6.13 9.84
CA VAL A 104 -21.56 -6.36 8.88
C VAL A 104 -20.98 -6.87 7.56
N LYS A 105 -20.92 -8.19 7.40
CA LYS A 105 -20.34 -8.85 6.21
C LYS A 105 -20.92 -8.34 4.88
N SER A 106 -22.21 -7.99 4.85
CA SER A 106 -22.86 -7.45 3.64
C SER A 106 -22.31 -6.09 3.18
N ASN A 107 -21.56 -5.38 4.03
CA ASN A 107 -20.92 -4.12 3.66
C ASN A 107 -19.67 -4.34 2.78
N VAL A 108 -19.08 -5.54 2.81
CA VAL A 108 -17.91 -5.90 1.99
C VAL A 108 -18.26 -7.17 1.21
N PRO A 109 -18.96 -7.04 0.07
CA PRO A 109 -19.32 -8.20 -0.74
C PRO A 109 -18.05 -8.86 -1.29
N THR A 110 -17.89 -10.15 -1.04
CA THR A 110 -16.84 -10.97 -1.67
C THR A 110 -17.24 -11.27 -3.10
N ILE A 111 -16.28 -11.27 -4.01
CA ILE A 111 -16.50 -11.62 -5.42
C ILE A 111 -16.05 -13.07 -5.58
N ALA A 112 -16.95 -13.97 -6.00
CA ALA A 112 -16.67 -15.41 -6.04
C ALA A 112 -15.47 -15.80 -6.94
N SER A 113 -15.20 -15.00 -7.97
CA SER A 113 -14.06 -15.18 -8.86
C SER A 113 -12.73 -14.74 -8.25
N VAL A 114 -12.74 -13.89 -7.21
CA VAL A 114 -11.52 -13.43 -6.54
C VAL A 114 -10.94 -14.57 -5.70
N LYS A 115 -9.71 -14.96 -6.01
CA LYS A 115 -8.96 -16.03 -5.32
C LYS A 115 -7.78 -15.47 -4.55
N PRO A 116 -7.38 -16.09 -3.43
CA PRO A 116 -6.13 -15.76 -2.76
C PRO A 116 -4.94 -15.78 -3.72
N TYR A 117 -3.92 -14.98 -3.40
CA TYR A 117 -2.66 -14.95 -4.14
C TYR A 117 -1.95 -16.30 -4.11
N THR A 118 -1.30 -16.67 -5.21
CA THR A 118 -0.39 -17.81 -5.21
C THR A 118 0.86 -17.50 -4.36
N PRO A 119 1.67 -18.50 -3.98
CA PRO A 119 2.89 -18.26 -3.21
C PRO A 119 3.88 -17.30 -3.87
N LEU A 120 4.05 -17.39 -5.20
CA LEU A 120 4.94 -16.49 -5.94
C LEU A 120 4.37 -15.07 -6.01
N GLU A 121 3.05 -14.93 -6.12
CA GLU A 121 2.37 -13.64 -6.09
C GLU A 121 2.46 -12.98 -4.71
N ILE A 122 2.42 -13.76 -3.61
CA ILE A 122 2.67 -13.26 -2.25
C ILE A 122 4.08 -12.66 -2.17
N GLU A 123 5.08 -13.40 -2.64
CA GLU A 123 6.46 -12.91 -2.63
C GLU A 123 6.62 -11.63 -3.47
N GLY A 124 6.06 -11.61 -4.67
CA GLY A 124 6.07 -10.43 -5.54
C GLY A 124 5.37 -9.23 -4.93
N ARG A 125 4.29 -9.46 -4.19
CA ARG A 125 3.55 -8.44 -3.46
C ARG A 125 4.34 -7.88 -2.29
N ASP A 126 5.05 -8.74 -1.55
CA ASP A 126 5.87 -8.32 -0.42
C ASP A 126 7.11 -7.54 -0.90
N ILE A 127 7.72 -7.96 -2.01
CA ILE A 127 8.77 -7.18 -2.69
C ILE A 127 8.21 -5.84 -3.17
N TYR A 128 7.01 -5.81 -3.76
CA TYR A 128 6.35 -4.55 -4.17
C TYR A 128 6.16 -3.57 -2.99
N ILE A 129 5.89 -4.10 -1.79
CA ILE A 129 5.82 -3.32 -0.55
C ILE A 129 7.21 -2.87 -0.09
N ALA A 130 8.19 -3.77 -0.08
CA ALA A 130 9.56 -3.50 0.35
C ALA A 130 10.22 -2.40 -0.49
N GLU A 131 9.99 -2.42 -1.80
CA GLU A 131 10.46 -1.41 -2.75
C GLU A 131 9.68 -0.09 -2.69
N GLY A 132 8.59 -0.03 -1.90
CA GLY A 132 7.79 1.17 -1.72
C GLY A 132 7.05 1.60 -2.98
N CYS A 133 6.73 0.67 -3.89
CA CYS A 133 6.01 0.94 -5.14
C CYS A 133 4.65 1.60 -4.88
N ASN A 134 4.00 1.26 -3.77
CA ASN A 134 2.74 1.84 -3.29
C ASN A 134 2.80 3.35 -2.96
N ASN A 135 4.01 3.91 -2.79
CA ASN A 135 4.20 5.35 -2.60
C ASN A 135 4.06 6.15 -3.91
N CYS A 136 4.23 5.48 -5.04
CA CYS A 136 4.18 6.08 -6.37
C CYS A 136 2.98 5.62 -7.19
N HIS A 137 2.53 4.39 -6.95
CA HIS A 137 1.45 3.75 -7.69
C HIS A 137 0.29 3.43 -6.77
N SER A 138 -0.91 3.79 -7.20
CA SER A 138 -2.14 3.35 -6.56
C SER A 138 -2.61 2.03 -7.16
N GLN A 139 -3.43 1.32 -6.39
CA GLN A 139 -4.17 0.15 -6.85
C GLN A 139 -5.66 0.35 -6.53
N MET A 140 -6.21 1.52 -6.88
CA MET A 140 -7.60 1.86 -6.63
C MET A 140 -8.10 2.84 -7.69
N ILE A 141 -8.78 2.29 -8.69
CA ILE A 141 -9.42 3.05 -9.76
C ILE A 141 -10.75 3.59 -9.25
N ARG A 142 -10.88 4.90 -9.26
CA ARG A 142 -12.08 5.61 -8.80
C ARG A 142 -13.19 5.54 -9.85
N PRO A 143 -14.47 5.61 -9.45
CA PRO A 143 -15.62 5.52 -10.35
C PRO A 143 -15.89 6.83 -11.12
N PHE A 144 -14.86 7.36 -11.78
CA PHE A 144 -14.97 8.49 -12.69
C PHE A 144 -14.74 8.03 -14.12
N ARG A 145 -15.49 8.59 -15.07
CA ARG A 145 -15.34 8.27 -16.50
C ARG A 145 -13.89 8.39 -16.98
N SER A 146 -13.18 9.44 -16.56
CA SER A 146 -11.80 9.69 -16.98
C SER A 146 -10.79 8.70 -16.40
N GLU A 147 -11.08 8.12 -15.23
CA GLU A 147 -10.30 7.02 -14.64
C GLU A 147 -10.58 5.73 -15.40
N THR A 148 -11.86 5.46 -15.66
CA THR A 148 -12.25 4.21 -16.31
C THR A 148 -11.80 4.12 -17.76
N GLU A 149 -11.83 5.25 -18.49
CA GLU A 149 -11.27 5.32 -19.85
C GLU A 149 -9.74 5.13 -19.87
N ARG A 150 -9.04 5.48 -18.78
CA ARG A 150 -7.57 5.40 -18.71
C ARG A 150 -7.06 4.03 -18.22
N TYR A 151 -7.69 3.50 -17.19
CA TYR A 151 -7.20 2.32 -16.47
C TYR A 151 -8.08 1.09 -16.64
N GLY A 152 -9.34 1.23 -17.03
CA GLY A 152 -10.31 0.13 -17.11
C GLY A 152 -11.38 0.23 -16.01
N GLU A 153 -12.07 -0.87 -15.74
CA GLU A 153 -13.17 -0.87 -14.76
C GLU A 153 -12.72 -0.38 -13.38
N TYR A 154 -13.58 0.42 -12.73
CA TYR A 154 -13.33 0.93 -11.37
C TYR A 154 -13.18 -0.23 -10.37
N SER A 155 -12.47 0.04 -9.27
CA SER A 155 -12.17 -0.98 -8.27
C SER A 155 -13.33 -1.21 -7.32
N LYS A 156 -13.59 -2.48 -6.98
CA LYS A 156 -14.65 -2.93 -6.06
C LYS A 156 -14.02 -3.38 -4.75
N ALA A 157 -14.73 -3.17 -3.65
CA ALA A 157 -14.26 -3.56 -2.31
C ALA A 157 -13.90 -5.05 -2.22
N GLY A 158 -14.69 -5.91 -2.89
CA GLY A 158 -14.51 -7.36 -2.93
C GLY A 158 -13.21 -7.86 -3.56
N GLU A 159 -12.46 -7.00 -4.26
CA GLU A 159 -11.17 -7.35 -4.86
C GLU A 159 -10.01 -7.28 -3.85
N PHE A 160 -10.18 -6.51 -2.77
CA PHE A 160 -9.14 -6.28 -1.76
C PHE A 160 -9.30 -7.17 -0.53
N VAL A 161 -10.22 -8.14 -0.55
CA VAL A 161 -10.60 -8.93 0.62
C VAL A 161 -9.46 -9.80 1.17
N TYR A 162 -8.47 -10.11 0.35
CA TYR A 162 -7.28 -10.89 0.74
C TYR A 162 -6.02 -10.01 0.87
N ASP A 163 -6.15 -8.69 0.78
CA ASP A 163 -5.02 -7.77 0.85
C ASP A 163 -4.68 -7.41 2.30
N HIS A 164 -3.61 -8.03 2.80
CA HIS A 164 -3.06 -7.72 4.11
C HIS A 164 -1.61 -7.23 3.98
N PRO A 165 -1.31 -5.93 4.21
CA PRO A 165 -2.24 -4.79 4.31
C PRO A 165 -2.74 -4.32 2.94
N PHE A 166 -3.82 -3.54 2.87
CA PHE A 166 -4.31 -2.98 1.60
C PHE A 166 -3.27 -2.10 0.89
N LEU A 167 -3.28 -2.12 -0.46
CA LEU A 167 -2.32 -1.38 -1.31
C LEU A 167 -2.98 -0.35 -2.24
N TRP A 168 -4.12 0.21 -1.83
CA TRP A 168 -4.89 1.19 -2.61
C TRP A 168 -4.07 2.39 -3.08
N GLY A 169 -3.03 2.75 -2.32
CA GLY A 169 -2.15 3.89 -2.57
C GLY A 169 -2.78 5.23 -2.20
N SER A 170 -1.94 6.21 -1.90
CA SER A 170 -2.35 7.57 -1.48
C SER A 170 -1.87 8.66 -2.44
N LYS A 171 -1.01 8.29 -3.39
CA LYS A 171 -0.37 9.20 -4.35
C LYS A 171 -0.18 8.48 -5.69
N ARG A 172 -0.21 9.26 -6.77
CA ARG A 172 0.09 8.80 -8.14
C ARG A 172 1.20 9.63 -8.73
N THR A 173 2.44 9.18 -8.50
CA THR A 173 3.62 9.64 -9.25
C THR A 173 3.74 8.85 -10.55
N GLY A 174 3.38 7.56 -10.50
CA GLY A 174 3.12 6.69 -11.64
C GLY A 174 1.63 6.39 -11.81
N PRO A 175 1.24 5.71 -12.91
CA PRO A 175 -0.15 5.33 -13.17
C PRO A 175 -0.70 4.35 -12.12
N ASP A 176 -2.03 4.25 -12.04
CA ASP A 176 -2.69 3.20 -11.27
C ASP A 176 -2.41 1.82 -11.87
N LEU A 177 -2.13 0.83 -11.03
CA LEU A 177 -1.72 -0.52 -11.43
C LEU A 177 -2.81 -1.58 -11.24
N HIS A 178 -4.00 -1.25 -10.73
CA HIS A 178 -4.99 -2.27 -10.36
C HIS A 178 -5.56 -3.08 -11.54
N ARG A 179 -5.27 -2.68 -12.79
CA ARG A 179 -5.69 -3.36 -14.02
C ARG A 179 -4.53 -3.56 -14.99
N ILE A 180 -3.31 -3.73 -14.45
CA ILE A 180 -2.13 -3.96 -15.28
C ILE A 180 -2.03 -5.42 -15.76
N GLY A 181 -2.71 -6.35 -15.08
CA GLY A 181 -2.72 -7.77 -15.45
C GLY A 181 -3.13 -8.00 -16.90
N GLY A 182 -2.28 -8.71 -17.66
CA GLY A 182 -2.46 -9.02 -19.07
C GLY A 182 -2.38 -7.81 -20.02
N LYS A 183 -2.09 -6.60 -19.52
CA LYS A 183 -1.99 -5.39 -20.35
C LYS A 183 -0.65 -5.33 -21.10
N TYR A 184 0.41 -5.83 -20.47
CA TYR A 184 1.75 -5.86 -21.03
C TYR A 184 2.32 -7.29 -20.90
N PRO A 185 3.15 -7.75 -21.85
CA PRO A 185 3.81 -9.04 -21.72
C PRO A 185 4.88 -9.00 -20.62
N ASP A 186 5.26 -10.15 -20.08
CA ASP A 186 6.30 -10.26 -19.02
C ASP A 186 7.62 -9.62 -19.44
N SER A 187 7.97 -9.72 -20.73
CA SER A 187 9.15 -9.09 -21.30
C SER A 187 9.13 -7.56 -21.24
N TRP A 188 7.95 -6.94 -21.27
CA TRP A 188 7.80 -5.51 -21.04
C TRP A 188 8.06 -5.18 -19.57
N HIS A 189 7.57 -5.97 -18.64
CA HIS A 189 7.82 -5.78 -17.21
C HIS A 189 9.31 -5.89 -16.88
N VAL A 190 10.01 -6.88 -17.46
CA VAL A 190 11.48 -7.00 -17.40
C VAL A 190 12.15 -5.70 -17.85
N ARG A 191 11.87 -5.24 -19.07
CA ARG A 191 12.49 -4.01 -19.59
C ARG A 191 12.14 -2.78 -18.76
N HIS A 192 10.90 -2.67 -18.32
CA HIS A 192 10.42 -1.52 -17.56
C HIS A 192 11.05 -1.45 -16.16
N MET A 193 11.21 -2.58 -15.46
CA MET A 193 11.85 -2.60 -14.15
C MET A 193 13.35 -2.35 -14.24
N TYR A 194 14.00 -2.85 -15.31
CA TYR A 194 15.43 -2.62 -15.52
C TYR A 194 15.75 -1.18 -15.94
N ASP A 195 15.02 -0.66 -16.93
CA ASP A 195 15.09 0.73 -17.37
C ASP A 195 13.69 1.24 -17.73
N PRO A 196 13.02 1.96 -16.82
CA PRO A 196 11.69 2.51 -17.08
C PRO A 196 11.65 3.45 -18.29
N THR A 197 12.76 4.10 -18.64
CA THR A 197 12.82 5.05 -19.76
C THR A 197 12.82 4.36 -21.12
N SER A 198 13.25 3.08 -21.17
CA SER A 198 13.28 2.27 -22.39
C SER A 198 11.88 1.95 -22.94
N THR A 199 10.91 1.78 -22.05
CA THR A 199 9.51 1.46 -22.38
C THR A 199 8.59 2.67 -22.27
N SER A 200 8.97 3.64 -21.43
CA SER A 200 8.21 4.84 -21.14
C SER A 200 9.16 6.06 -21.19
N PRO A 201 9.43 6.62 -22.37
CA PRO A 201 10.34 7.76 -22.52
C PRO A 201 9.94 8.93 -21.63
N GLY A 202 10.89 9.43 -20.84
CA GLY A 202 10.64 10.49 -19.85
C GLY A 202 10.03 10.00 -18.52
N SER A 203 10.03 8.69 -18.27
CA SER A 203 9.67 8.13 -16.96
C SER A 203 10.57 8.71 -15.86
N ILE A 204 9.96 9.02 -14.72
CA ILE A 204 10.64 9.42 -13.48
C ILE A 204 10.70 8.28 -12.46
N MET A 205 10.26 7.08 -12.85
CA MET A 205 10.36 5.88 -12.03
C MET A 205 11.85 5.49 -11.88
N PRO A 206 12.30 5.13 -10.67
CA PRO A 206 13.64 4.56 -10.47
C PRO A 206 13.80 3.24 -11.22
N ALA A 207 15.04 2.95 -11.64
CA ALA A 207 15.40 1.62 -12.13
C ALA A 207 15.59 0.66 -10.94
N TYR A 208 15.06 -0.55 -11.05
CA TYR A 208 15.12 -1.62 -10.04
C TYR A 208 16.02 -2.76 -10.52
N THR A 209 17.25 -2.44 -10.92
CA THR A 209 18.19 -3.41 -11.50
C THR A 209 18.60 -4.53 -10.54
N TRP A 210 18.46 -4.31 -9.23
CA TRP A 210 18.80 -5.30 -8.21
C TRP A 210 17.83 -6.50 -8.19
N LEU A 211 16.59 -6.34 -8.65
CA LEU A 211 15.61 -7.43 -8.76
C LEU A 211 16.09 -8.57 -9.70
N PHE A 212 17.08 -8.28 -10.55
CA PHE A 212 17.71 -9.23 -11.47
C PHE A 212 18.90 -9.96 -10.85
N THR A 213 19.39 -9.48 -9.71
CA THR A 213 20.57 -10.04 -9.02
C THR A 213 20.23 -10.66 -7.67
N GLN A 214 19.12 -10.28 -7.06
CA GLN A 214 18.66 -10.81 -5.78
C GLN A 214 17.75 -12.02 -6.01
N ASP A 215 17.90 -13.01 -5.14
CA ASP A 215 17.06 -14.21 -5.11
C ASP A 215 15.89 -13.98 -4.17
N MET A 216 14.72 -14.46 -4.56
CA MET A 216 13.51 -14.34 -3.76
C MET A 216 13.52 -15.28 -2.54
N ASP A 217 12.84 -14.88 -1.48
CA ASP A 217 12.79 -15.63 -0.22
C ASP A 217 11.72 -16.72 -0.28
N LYS A 218 12.16 -17.94 -0.62
CA LYS A 218 11.30 -19.14 -0.64
C LYS A 218 11.06 -19.73 0.75
N GLU A 219 11.98 -19.51 1.70
CA GLU A 219 11.99 -20.24 2.97
C GLU A 219 10.87 -19.77 3.90
N THR A 220 10.52 -18.48 3.85
CA THR A 220 9.49 -17.93 4.75
C THR A 220 8.07 -18.06 4.21
N ILE A 221 7.88 -18.47 2.95
CA ILE A 221 6.57 -18.57 2.29
C ILE A 221 5.56 -19.44 3.06
N PRO A 222 5.92 -20.63 3.57
CA PRO A 222 5.00 -21.42 4.41
C PRO A 222 4.48 -20.63 5.63
N ASN A 223 5.37 -19.88 6.29
CA ASN A 223 5.00 -19.07 7.46
C ASN A 223 4.08 -17.90 7.06
N ARG A 224 4.33 -17.25 5.92
CA ARG A 224 3.50 -16.16 5.41
C ARG A 224 2.09 -16.63 5.06
N ILE A 225 1.97 -17.80 4.41
CA ILE A 225 0.68 -18.45 4.13
C ILE A 225 -0.07 -18.78 5.41
N SER A 226 0.62 -19.33 6.42
CA SER A 226 0.02 -19.62 7.72
C SER A 226 -0.50 -18.36 8.42
N ALA A 227 0.28 -17.26 8.36
CA ALA A 227 -0.12 -15.96 8.88
C ALA A 227 -1.34 -15.40 8.13
N LEU A 228 -1.36 -15.46 6.80
CA LEU A 228 -2.52 -15.04 5.99
C LEU A 228 -3.77 -15.87 6.30
N ARG A 229 -3.61 -17.19 6.49
CA ARG A 229 -4.71 -18.05 6.92
C ARG A 229 -5.25 -17.65 8.29
N SER A 230 -4.37 -17.26 9.23
CA SER A 230 -4.78 -16.83 10.58
C SER A 230 -5.63 -15.55 10.58
N VAL A 231 -5.46 -14.68 9.57
CA VAL A 231 -6.26 -13.44 9.41
C VAL A 231 -7.49 -13.63 8.50
N GLY A 232 -7.76 -14.87 8.06
CA GLY A 232 -8.99 -15.23 7.35
C GLY A 232 -8.86 -15.48 5.85
N VAL A 233 -7.64 -15.45 5.28
CA VAL A 233 -7.44 -15.81 3.87
C VAL A 233 -7.65 -17.32 3.70
N PRO A 234 -8.52 -17.78 2.77
CA PRO A 234 -8.97 -19.17 2.69
C PRO A 234 -7.96 -20.08 1.97
N TYR A 235 -6.72 -20.16 2.46
CA TYR A 235 -5.78 -21.20 2.05
C TYR A 235 -6.19 -22.56 2.64
N VAL A 236 -6.01 -23.62 1.85
CA VAL A 236 -6.29 -25.00 2.28
C VAL A 236 -5.40 -25.36 3.48
N GLU A 237 -5.94 -26.13 4.42
CA GLU A 237 -5.16 -26.65 5.55
C GLU A 237 -4.02 -27.56 5.04
N GLY A 238 -2.80 -27.32 5.53
CA GLY A 238 -1.60 -28.05 5.08
C GLY A 238 -1.07 -27.61 3.71
N TYR A 239 -1.55 -26.49 3.16
CA TYR A 239 -1.02 -25.92 1.92
C TYR A 239 0.44 -25.48 2.06
N GLU A 240 0.87 -25.14 3.27
CA GLU A 240 2.25 -24.79 3.63
C GLU A 240 3.29 -25.82 3.13
N ASP A 241 2.94 -27.11 3.14
CA ASP A 241 3.85 -28.21 2.76
C ASP A 241 4.11 -28.28 1.25
N ILE A 242 3.22 -27.70 0.43
CA ILE A 242 3.29 -27.76 -1.04
C ILE A 242 3.48 -26.39 -1.69
N ALA A 243 3.37 -25.31 -0.91
CA ALA A 243 3.45 -23.93 -1.40
C ALA A 243 4.74 -23.63 -2.17
N ILE A 244 5.89 -24.11 -1.70
CA ILE A 244 7.18 -23.89 -2.37
C ILE A 244 7.18 -24.57 -3.75
N ARG A 245 6.62 -25.77 -3.86
CA ARG A 245 6.54 -26.49 -5.14
C ARG A 245 5.71 -25.72 -6.17
N ASP A 246 4.58 -25.13 -5.74
CA ASP A 246 3.76 -24.33 -6.64
C ASP A 246 4.41 -23.01 -7.00
N MET A 247 5.10 -22.36 -6.05
CA MET A 247 5.91 -21.18 -6.27
C MET A 247 6.95 -21.42 -7.38
N GLU A 248 7.67 -22.53 -7.28
CA GLU A 248 8.71 -22.91 -8.22
C GLU A 248 8.13 -23.25 -9.59
N ALA A 249 7.04 -24.00 -9.65
CA ALA A 249 6.37 -24.32 -10.91
C ALA A 249 5.88 -23.06 -11.65
N GLN A 250 5.29 -22.10 -10.93
CA GLN A 250 4.85 -20.84 -11.52
C GLN A 250 6.04 -20.00 -11.99
N ALA A 251 7.11 -19.95 -11.19
CA ALA A 251 8.31 -19.18 -11.54
C ALA A 251 9.01 -19.77 -12.78
N GLU A 252 9.12 -21.09 -12.86
CA GLU A 252 9.65 -21.79 -14.03
C GLU A 252 8.82 -21.53 -15.28
N ALA A 253 7.48 -21.53 -15.18
CA ALA A 253 6.60 -21.23 -16.31
C ALA A 253 6.82 -19.81 -16.85
N ILE A 254 6.92 -18.81 -15.96
CA ILE A 254 7.21 -17.41 -16.35
C ILE A 254 8.60 -17.31 -16.98
N THR A 255 9.62 -17.89 -16.36
CA THR A 255 11.00 -17.87 -16.89
C THR A 255 11.09 -18.57 -18.24
N GLN A 256 10.41 -19.70 -18.42
CA GLN A 256 10.35 -20.40 -19.71
C GLN A 256 9.66 -19.52 -20.77
N GLY A 257 8.54 -18.90 -20.43
CA GLY A 257 7.86 -17.96 -21.32
C GLY A 257 8.76 -16.79 -21.75
N LEU A 258 9.50 -16.20 -20.81
CA LEU A 258 10.50 -15.17 -21.12
C LEU A 258 11.59 -15.68 -22.06
N LYS A 259 12.13 -16.87 -21.80
CA LYS A 259 13.17 -17.50 -22.63
C LYS A 259 12.69 -17.80 -24.05
N GLU A 260 11.48 -18.33 -24.20
CA GLU A 260 10.87 -18.61 -25.51
C GLU A 260 10.68 -17.32 -26.33
N ASN A 261 10.46 -16.20 -25.66
CA ASN A 261 10.35 -14.87 -26.28
C ASN A 261 11.70 -14.15 -26.45
N GLY A 262 12.84 -14.77 -26.10
CA GLY A 262 14.18 -14.21 -26.24
C GLY A 262 14.58 -13.20 -25.16
N PHE A 263 14.01 -13.34 -23.96
CA PHE A 263 14.26 -12.50 -22.78
C PHE A 263 14.87 -13.31 -21.62
N ASP A 264 15.78 -14.23 -21.95
CA ASP A 264 16.51 -15.05 -20.97
C ASP A 264 17.66 -14.29 -20.28
N GLN A 265 18.03 -13.13 -20.80
CA GLN A 265 19.03 -12.24 -20.18
C GLN A 265 18.75 -10.76 -20.49
N ILE A 266 19.26 -9.88 -19.63
CA ILE A 266 19.28 -8.43 -19.82
C ILE A 266 20.65 -7.89 -19.44
N ASP A 267 21.32 -7.17 -20.35
CA ASP A 267 22.68 -6.64 -20.15
C ASP A 267 23.71 -7.65 -19.58
N GLY A 268 23.60 -8.92 -20.00
CA GLY A 268 24.48 -10.00 -19.55
C GLY A 268 24.10 -10.63 -18.20
N ILE A 269 23.01 -10.19 -17.57
CA ILE A 269 22.42 -10.81 -16.38
C ILE A 269 21.40 -11.84 -16.83
N GLN A 270 21.57 -13.10 -16.44
CA GLN A 270 20.61 -14.16 -16.74
C GLN A 270 19.37 -14.04 -15.84
N ILE A 271 18.20 -14.16 -16.44
CA ILE A 271 16.92 -14.12 -15.73
C ILE A 271 16.52 -15.56 -15.40
N THR A 272 16.84 -15.99 -14.19
CA THR A 272 16.55 -17.33 -13.68
C THR A 272 15.27 -17.32 -12.82
N SER A 273 14.68 -18.48 -12.60
CA SER A 273 13.40 -18.65 -11.89
C SER A 273 13.47 -18.41 -10.38
N ASP A 274 14.64 -18.12 -9.83
CA ASP A 274 14.88 -17.77 -8.43
C ASP A 274 14.91 -16.26 -8.18
N LYS A 275 14.92 -15.43 -9.24
CA LYS A 275 15.09 -13.98 -9.11
C LYS A 275 13.82 -13.27 -8.68
N GLU A 276 13.97 -12.21 -7.87
CA GLU A 276 12.87 -11.36 -7.39
C GLU A 276 12.02 -10.76 -8.52
N ILE A 277 12.63 -10.45 -9.68
CA ILE A 277 11.90 -9.93 -10.84
C ILE A 277 10.78 -10.88 -11.29
N ILE A 278 10.96 -12.20 -11.17
CA ILE A 278 9.96 -13.19 -11.56
C ILE A 278 8.74 -13.13 -10.61
N ALA A 279 8.99 -12.95 -9.31
CA ALA A 279 7.93 -12.77 -8.33
C ALA A 279 7.14 -11.48 -8.59
N ILE A 280 7.85 -10.37 -8.86
CA ILE A 280 7.22 -9.09 -9.20
C ILE A 280 6.34 -9.21 -10.45
N ILE A 281 6.80 -9.91 -11.48
CA ILE A 281 6.02 -10.16 -12.70
C ILE A 281 4.75 -10.94 -12.37
N ALA A 282 4.85 -12.03 -11.60
CA ALA A 282 3.69 -12.81 -11.19
C ALA A 282 2.64 -11.95 -10.48
N TYR A 283 3.07 -11.13 -9.51
CA TYR A 283 2.18 -10.22 -8.81
C TYR A 283 1.57 -9.14 -9.73
N MET A 284 2.35 -8.53 -10.63
CA MET A 284 1.83 -7.53 -11.57
C MET A 284 0.80 -8.13 -12.52
N GLN A 285 1.06 -9.33 -13.05
CA GLN A 285 0.14 -10.01 -13.96
C GLN A 285 -1.17 -10.40 -13.29
N ARG A 286 -1.15 -10.59 -11.97
CA ARG A 286 -2.32 -10.93 -11.19
C ARG A 286 -3.33 -9.78 -11.04
N LEU A 287 -2.87 -8.53 -11.03
CA LEU A 287 -3.67 -7.37 -10.66
C LEU A 287 -4.84 -7.10 -11.63
N GLY A 288 -6.06 -7.29 -11.12
CA GLY A 288 -7.30 -6.98 -11.83
C GLY A 288 -7.78 -8.03 -12.82
N ILE A 289 -7.19 -9.24 -12.81
CA ILE A 289 -7.63 -10.35 -13.66
C ILE A 289 -8.90 -11.02 -13.11
N ASP A 290 -9.01 -11.16 -11.78
CA ASP A 290 -10.11 -11.89 -11.13
C ASP A 290 -11.52 -11.43 -11.50
N ILE A 291 -11.70 -10.13 -11.76
CA ILE A 291 -13.02 -9.57 -12.06
C ILE A 291 -13.59 -10.07 -13.38
N LYS A 292 -12.72 -10.56 -14.29
CA LYS A 292 -13.15 -11.11 -15.58
C LYS A 292 -13.76 -12.50 -15.40
N GLY A 293 -13.36 -13.24 -14.36
CA GLY A 293 -13.85 -14.58 -14.06
C GLY A 293 -13.43 -15.66 -15.07
N GLU A 294 -12.50 -15.34 -15.98
CA GLU A 294 -12.07 -16.20 -17.08
C GLU A 294 -10.85 -17.06 -16.73
N GLU A 295 -10.01 -16.62 -15.78
CA GLU A 295 -8.74 -17.27 -15.45
C GLU A 295 -8.67 -17.63 -13.96
N ASN A 296 -8.39 -18.90 -13.66
CA ASN A 296 -8.09 -19.36 -12.32
C ASN A 296 -6.57 -19.50 -12.17
N PRO A 297 -5.89 -18.64 -11.37
CA PRO A 297 -4.44 -18.66 -11.24
C PRO A 297 -3.91 -19.98 -10.63
N TRP A 298 -4.79 -20.75 -10.00
CA TRP A 298 -4.47 -22.02 -9.36
C TRP A 298 -4.56 -23.22 -10.30
N GLU A 299 -5.16 -23.08 -11.48
CA GLU A 299 -5.43 -24.22 -12.38
C GLU A 299 -4.16 -24.80 -12.99
N ALA A 300 -3.18 -23.95 -13.31
CA ALA A 300 -1.89 -24.36 -13.87
C ALA A 300 -0.91 -24.89 -12.81
N LEU A 301 -1.24 -24.80 -11.51
CA LEU A 301 -0.32 -25.16 -10.44
C LEU A 301 -0.37 -26.67 -10.12
N PRO A 302 0.75 -27.28 -9.72
CA PRO A 302 0.80 -28.68 -9.30
C PRO A 302 -0.22 -29.08 -8.21
N SER A 303 -0.63 -28.14 -7.36
CA SER A 303 -1.63 -28.36 -6.31
C SER A 303 -3.09 -28.22 -6.74
N SER A 304 -3.36 -27.89 -8.01
CA SER A 304 -4.72 -27.62 -8.52
C SER A 304 -5.74 -28.68 -8.10
N ASP A 305 -5.38 -29.97 -8.19
CA ASP A 305 -6.21 -31.11 -7.77
C ASP A 305 -6.58 -31.10 -6.28
N ARG A 306 -5.65 -30.71 -5.39
CA ARG A 306 -5.88 -30.62 -3.93
C ARG A 306 -6.68 -29.39 -3.54
N ILE A 307 -6.55 -28.33 -4.33
CA ILE A 307 -7.13 -27.02 -4.06
C ILE A 307 -8.58 -26.95 -4.54
N GLN A 308 -8.88 -27.49 -5.72
CA GLN A 308 -10.25 -27.58 -6.25
C GLN A 308 -11.19 -28.40 -5.36
N ALA A 309 -10.66 -29.36 -4.60
CA ALA A 309 -11.43 -30.15 -3.64
C ALA A 309 -11.88 -29.35 -2.40
N ASN A 310 -11.21 -28.24 -2.07
CA ASN A 310 -11.37 -27.52 -0.80
C ASN A 310 -11.85 -26.07 -0.94
N PHE A 311 -11.82 -25.47 -2.14
CA PHE A 311 -12.56 -24.23 -2.43
C PHE A 311 -14.07 -24.51 -2.52
N LYS A 312 -14.68 -24.98 -1.43
CA LYS A 312 -16.12 -24.79 -1.26
C LYS A 312 -16.31 -23.30 -0.99
N PRO A 313 -17.10 -22.55 -1.79
CA PRO A 313 -17.47 -21.20 -1.42
C PRO A 313 -18.02 -21.27 0.01
N GLN A 314 -17.48 -20.44 0.92
CA GLN A 314 -18.02 -20.33 2.27
C GLN A 314 -19.53 -20.20 2.13
N GLN A 315 -20.27 -21.18 2.63
CA GLN A 315 -21.73 -21.14 2.61
C GLN A 315 -22.15 -19.83 3.28
N GLU A 316 -22.99 -19.08 2.59
CA GLU A 316 -23.68 -17.92 3.11
C GLU A 316 -24.52 -18.36 4.31
N ASP A 317 -23.97 -18.19 5.52
CA ASP A 317 -24.69 -18.18 6.79
C ASP A 317 -24.83 -16.74 7.30
#